data_AF-A0A154MSP5-F1
#
_entry.id   AF-A0A154MSP5-F1
#
_cell.length_a   1.000
_cell.length_b   1.000
_cell.length_c   1.000
_cell.angle_alpha   90.00
_cell.angle_beta   90.00
_cell.angle_gamma   90.00
#
_symmetry.space_group_name_H-M   'P 1'
#
loop_
_entity.id
_entity.type
_entity.pdbx_description
1 polymer ?
#
loop_
_entity_poly.entity_id
_entity_poly.type
_entity_poly.pdbx_seq_one_letter_code
_entity_poly.pdbx_strand_id
1 'polypeptide(L)'
;MILHILAQTPNPFDGVVPNFGVFGVEFNAAWKKLLGGVWGLAFVVFAFGTIRATLELQSAKRHGYHTSVAGHSASLKRSVIGLAVLASLGLIFGAVLAVF
;
A
#
# COMPACT_ATOMS: atom_id res chain seq x y z
N MET A 1 -26.30 -21.51 22.00
CA MET A 1 -25.74 -20.16 22.27
C MET A 1 -24.70 -20.27 23.39
N ILE A 2 -23.59 -21.00 23.20
CA ILE A 2 -22.61 -21.30 24.29
C ILE A 2 -21.18 -21.49 23.74
N LEU A 3 -20.69 -20.66 22.80
CA LEU A 3 -19.38 -20.92 22.18
C LEU A 3 -18.56 -19.68 21.75
N HIS A 4 -18.75 -18.52 22.41
CA HIS A 4 -17.94 -17.32 22.09
C HIS A 4 -17.15 -16.74 23.28
N ILE A 5 -17.08 -17.42 24.42
CA ILE A 5 -16.12 -17.04 25.47
C ILE A 5 -14.77 -17.68 25.14
N LEU A 6 -14.16 -17.20 24.05
CA LEU A 6 -12.74 -17.37 23.81
C LEU A 6 -12.11 -16.20 24.57
N ALA A 7 -11.41 -16.53 25.65
CA ALA A 7 -10.71 -15.64 26.55
C ALA A 7 -10.27 -14.32 25.89
N GLN A 8 -11.00 -13.25 26.16
CA GLN A 8 -10.44 -11.90 26.09
C GLN A 8 -9.42 -11.81 27.23
N THR A 9 -8.24 -12.37 27.02
CA THR A 9 -7.08 -11.98 27.81
C THR A 9 -6.92 -10.48 27.55
N PRO A 10 -7.09 -9.61 28.57
CA PRO A 10 -6.95 -8.18 28.37
C PRO A 10 -5.59 -7.93 27.74
N ASN A 11 -5.56 -7.28 26.58
CA ASN A 11 -4.32 -6.92 25.92
C ASN A 11 -3.52 -6.05 26.91
N PRO A 12 -2.32 -6.47 27.38
CA PRO A 12 -1.54 -5.66 28.31
C PRO A 12 -1.03 -4.35 27.68
N PHE A 13 -1.20 -4.20 26.36
CA PHE A 13 -0.90 -3.00 25.58
C PHE A 13 -2.15 -2.24 25.14
N ASP A 14 -3.32 -2.54 25.69
CA ASP A 14 -4.56 -1.80 25.40
C ASP A 14 -4.38 -0.32 25.77
N GLY A 15 -4.53 0.59 24.79
CA GLY A 15 -4.25 2.02 24.96
C GLY A 15 -2.78 2.44 24.89
N VAL A 16 -1.84 1.51 24.68
CA VAL A 16 -0.42 1.84 24.44
C VAL A 16 -0.22 2.14 22.96
N VAL A 17 -0.31 3.43 22.61
CA VAL A 17 -0.04 3.90 21.26
C VAL A 17 1.45 4.23 21.06
N PRO A 18 2.06 3.88 19.91
CA PRO A 18 3.42 4.29 19.58
C PRO A 18 3.57 5.82 19.63
N ASN A 19 4.34 6.33 20.59
CA ASN A 19 4.59 7.76 20.75
C ASN A 19 6.05 8.11 20.45
N PHE A 20 6.32 8.59 19.23
CA PHE A 20 7.64 9.09 18.84
C PHE A 20 7.95 10.50 19.36
N GLY A 21 7.05 11.11 20.14
CA GLY A 21 7.30 12.38 20.84
C GLY A 21 8.40 12.28 21.91
N VAL A 22 8.73 11.08 22.39
CA VAL A 22 9.84 10.84 23.33
C VAL A 22 11.21 11.21 22.77
N PHE A 23 11.35 11.28 21.43
CA PHE A 23 12.58 11.68 20.75
C PHE A 23 12.64 13.17 20.41
N GLY A 24 11.62 13.95 20.83
CA GLY A 24 11.52 15.38 20.57
C GLY A 24 10.67 15.73 19.34
N VAL A 25 10.17 16.98 19.32
CA VAL A 25 9.28 17.52 18.27
C VAL A 25 9.94 17.58 16.89
N GLU A 26 11.21 17.97 16.82
CA GLU A 26 11.96 18.07 15.56
C GLU A 26 12.12 16.70 14.88
N PHE A 27 12.49 15.67 15.66
CA PHE A 27 12.57 14.30 15.16
C PHE A 27 11.20 13.84 14.66
N ASN A 28 10.15 14.06 15.45
CA ASN A 28 8.79 13.67 15.11
C ASN A 28 8.31 14.29 13.79
N ALA A 29 8.62 15.57 13.56
CA ALA A 29 8.32 16.26 12.32
C ALA A 29 9.16 15.73 11.14
N ALA A 30 10.46 15.49 11.35
CA ALA A 30 11.38 15.06 10.30
C ALA A 30 11.03 13.68 9.73
N TRP A 31 10.82 12.67 10.58
CA TRP A 31 10.54 11.31 10.10
C TRP A 31 9.17 11.23 9.42
N LYS A 32 8.16 11.96 9.92
CA LYS A 32 6.83 12.04 9.30
C LYS A 32 6.90 12.64 7.90
N LYS A 33 7.66 13.74 7.74
CA LYS A 33 7.90 14.36 6.43
C LYS A 33 8.61 13.39 5.48
N LEU A 34 9.65 12.71 5.96
CA LEU A 34 10.39 11.74 5.15
C LEU A 34 9.49 10.58 4.68
N LEU A 35 8.70 10.01 5.58
CA LEU A 35 7.83 8.87 5.29
C LEU A 35 6.70 9.26 4.34
N GLY A 36 6.08 10.43 4.55
CA GLY A 36 5.11 11.00 3.61
C GLY A 36 5.72 11.25 2.22
N GLY A 37 6.96 11.76 2.17
CA GLY A 37 7.69 11.98 0.92
C GLY A 37 7.99 10.70 0.15
N VAL A 38 8.52 9.68 0.82
CA VAL A 38 8.81 8.36 0.22
C VAL A 38 7.53 7.68 -0.26
N TRP A 39 6.45 7.78 0.52
CA TRP A 39 5.15 7.20 0.16
C TRP A 39 4.55 7.88 -1.09
N GLY A 40 4.58 9.22 -1.13
CA GLY A 40 4.17 9.98 -2.31
C GLY A 40 5.01 9.63 -3.54
N LEU A 41 6.33 9.50 -3.39
CA LEU A 41 7.23 9.12 -4.48
C LEU A 41 6.92 7.71 -5.01
N ALA A 42 6.64 6.75 -4.12
CA ALA A 42 6.25 5.40 -4.52
C ALA A 42 4.97 5.44 -5.38
N PHE A 43 3.96 6.23 -5.00
CA PHE A 43 2.75 6.41 -5.79
C PHE A 43 3.03 6.92 -7.20
N VAL A 44 3.92 7.91 -7.33
CA VAL A 44 4.32 8.47 -8.61
C VAL A 44 4.97 7.41 -9.50
N VAL A 45 5.91 6.62 -8.96
CA VAL A 45 6.60 5.55 -9.72
C VAL A 45 5.61 4.51 -10.23
N PHE A 46 4.71 4.01 -9.38
CA PHE A 46 3.72 3.01 -9.82
C PHE A 46 2.66 3.59 -10.76
N ALA A 47 2.29 4.86 -10.61
CA ALA A 47 1.40 5.55 -11.54
C ALA A 47 2.01 5.62 -12.96
N PHE A 48 3.25 6.10 -13.08
CA PHE A 48 3.96 6.13 -14.37
C PHE A 48 4.16 4.75 -14.98
N GLY A 49 4.54 3.76 -14.17
CA GLY A 49 4.67 2.37 -14.61
C GLY A 49 3.35 1.78 -15.13
N THR A 50 2.22 2.13 -14.50
CA THR A 50 0.89 1.67 -14.92
C THR A 50 0.44 2.36 -16.19
N ILE A 51 0.66 3.67 -16.33
CA ILE A 51 0.36 4.40 -17.58
C ILE A 51 1.15 3.79 -18.74
N ARG A 52 2.47 3.62 -18.58
CA ARG A 52 3.33 3.05 -19.62
C ARG A 52 2.90 1.64 -20.01
N ALA A 53 2.69 0.75 -19.04
CA ALA A 53 2.24 -0.61 -19.30
C ALA A 53 0.87 -0.65 -19.98
N THR A 54 -0.02 0.30 -19.70
CA THR A 54 -1.33 0.42 -20.35
C THR A 54 -1.18 0.83 -21.81
N LEU A 55 -0.35 1.84 -22.09
CA LEU A 55 -0.09 2.33 -23.44
C LEU A 55 0.57 1.25 -24.31
N GLU A 56 1.56 0.52 -23.77
CA GLU A 56 2.22 -0.59 -24.46
C GLU A 56 1.27 -1.77 -24.69
N LEU A 57 0.36 -2.07 -23.75
CA LEU A 57 -0.68 -3.08 -23.97
C LEU A 57 -1.67 -2.66 -25.06
N GLN A 58 -2.05 -1.38 -25.09
CA GLN A 58 -3.01 -0.85 -26.06
C GLN A 58 -2.41 -0.78 -27.47
N SER A 59 -1.11 -0.46 -27.59
CA SER A 59 -0.40 -0.50 -28.86
C SER A 59 -0.18 -1.94 -29.35
N ALA A 60 0.16 -2.88 -28.47
CA ALA A 60 0.30 -4.31 -28.81
C ALA A 60 -1.01 -4.92 -29.32
N LYS A 61 -2.15 -4.57 -28.71
CA LYS A 61 -3.48 -5.01 -29.16
C LYS A 61 -3.86 -4.48 -30.55
N ARG A 62 -3.43 -3.27 -30.92
CA ARG A 62 -3.72 -2.68 -32.24
C ARG A 62 -2.90 -3.30 -33.38
N HIS A 63 -1.72 -3.86 -33.09
CA HIS A 63 -0.83 -4.41 -34.12
C HIS A 63 -0.93 -5.94 -34.31
N GLY A 64 -1.89 -6.61 -33.66
CA GLY A 64 -2.21 -8.03 -33.95
C GLY A 64 -1.19 -9.08 -33.47
N TYR A 65 -0.21 -8.68 -32.65
CA TYR A 65 0.81 -9.60 -32.13
C TYR A 65 0.31 -10.35 -30.89
N HIS A 66 -0.39 -11.47 -31.09
CA HIS A 66 -0.99 -12.28 -30.02
C HIS A 66 0.00 -12.71 -28.91
N THR A 67 1.28 -12.90 -29.22
CA THR A 67 2.34 -13.25 -28.27
C THR A 67 2.84 -12.07 -27.43
N SER A 68 2.83 -10.83 -27.96
CA SER A 68 3.30 -9.65 -27.22
C SER A 68 2.23 -9.08 -26.28
N VAL A 69 0.94 -9.32 -26.57
CA VAL A 69 -0.20 -8.94 -25.73
C VAL A 69 -0.18 -9.70 -24.39
N ALA A 70 0.17 -10.99 -24.40
CA ALA A 70 0.27 -11.80 -23.18
C ALA A 70 1.35 -11.26 -22.23
N GLY A 71 2.55 -10.97 -22.75
CA GLY A 71 3.66 -10.41 -21.96
C GLY A 71 3.35 -9.03 -21.37
N HIS A 72 2.76 -8.13 -22.16
CA HIS A 72 2.40 -6.79 -21.68
C HIS A 72 1.23 -6.81 -20.70
N SER A 73 0.30 -7.77 -20.82
CA SER A 73 -0.79 -7.93 -19.86
C SER A 73 -0.30 -8.34 -18.47
N ALA A 74 0.76 -9.15 -18.37
CA ALA A 74 1.38 -9.52 -17.12
C ALA A 74 2.08 -8.32 -16.45
N SER A 75 2.76 -7.49 -17.25
CA SER A 75 3.38 -6.24 -16.78
C SER A 75 2.33 -5.26 -16.23
N LEU A 76 1.22 -5.08 -16.96
CA LEU A 76 0.11 -4.23 -16.51
C LEU A 76 -0.53 -4.76 -15.23
N LYS A 77 -0.80 -6.07 -15.16
CA LYS A 77 -1.40 -6.70 -13.98
C LYS A 77 -0.51 -6.51 -12.75
N ARG A 78 0.81 -6.64 -12.90
CA ARG A 78 1.78 -6.42 -11.82
C ARG A 78 1.79 -4.96 -11.35
N SER A 79 1.77 -4.00 -12.27
CA SER A 79 1.75 -2.57 -11.93
C SER A 79 0.43 -2.16 -11.24
N VAL A 80 -0.72 -2.65 -11.73
CA VAL A 80 -2.04 -2.39 -11.14
C VAL A 80 -2.18 -3.03 -9.75
N ILE A 81 -1.73 -4.29 -9.59
CA ILE A 81 -1.72 -4.94 -8.27
C ILE A 81 -0.79 -4.20 -7.31
N GLY A 82 0.38 -3.76 -7.77
CA GLY A 82 1.30 -2.95 -6.97
C GLY A 82 0.67 -1.64 -6.49
N LEU A 83 -0.05 -0.95 -7.38
CA LEU A 83 -0.79 0.27 -7.05
C LEU A 83 -1.95 0.01 -6.06
N ALA A 84 -2.70 -1.06 -6.26
CA ALA A 84 -3.80 -1.45 -5.37
C ALA A 84 -3.30 -1.79 -3.97
N VAL A 85 -2.19 -2.54 -3.87
CA VAL A 85 -1.54 -2.86 -2.59
C VAL A 85 -1.05 -1.57 -1.91
N LEU A 86 -0.36 -0.69 -2.65
CA LEU A 86 0.14 0.58 -2.10
C LEU A 86 -0.99 1.52 -1.64
N ALA A 87 -2.14 1.51 -2.33
CA ALA A 87 -3.33 2.24 -1.92
C ALA A 87 -4.01 1.63 -0.69
N SER A 88 -4.08 0.30 -0.61
CA SER A 88 -4.69 -0.42 0.53
C SER A 88 -3.84 -0.34 1.82
N LEU A 89 -2.55 -0.05 1.72
CA LEU A 89 -1.64 0.05 2.85
C LEU A 89 -2.13 1.07 3.91
N GLY A 90 -2.68 2.20 3.47
CA GLY A 90 -3.26 3.20 4.38
C GLY A 90 -4.48 2.68 5.15
N LEU A 91 -5.35 1.90 4.49
CA LEU A 91 -6.50 1.26 5.13
C LEU A 91 -6.06 0.20 6.15
N ILE A 92 -5.02 -0.58 5.84
CA ILE A 92 -4.47 -1.58 6.74
C ILE A 92 -3.94 -0.91 8.01
N PHE A 93 -3.12 0.14 7.88
CA PHE A 93 -2.64 0.89 9.05
C PHE A 93 -3.77 1.50 9.88
N GLY A 94 -4.78 2.09 9.22
CA GLY A 94 -5.95 2.63 9.91
C GLY A 94 -6.76 1.56 10.65
N ALA A 95 -6.97 0.40 10.02
CA ALA A 95 -7.68 -0.72 10.63
C ALA A 95 -6.91 -1.30 11.82
N VAL A 96 -5.59 -1.44 11.71
CA VAL A 96 -4.72 -1.93 12.79
C VAL A 96 -4.75 -0.96 13.98
N LEU A 97 -4.61 0.35 13.75
CA LEU A 97 -4.69 1.36 14.81
C LEU A 97 -6.07 1.48 15.46
N ALA A 98 -7.15 1.07 14.78
CA ALA A 98 -8.50 1.09 15.36
C ALA A 98 -8.80 -0.12 16.26
N VAL A 99 -7.96 -1.16 16.20
CA VAL A 99 -8.10 -2.40 17.00
C VAL A 99 -7.31 -2.32 18.33
N PHE A 100 -6.37 -1.39 18.45
CA PHE A 100 -5.53 -1.15 19.64
C PHE A 100 -5.89 0.17 20.32
#